data_AF-A0A6N2BJW6-F1
#
_entry.id   AF-A0A6N2BJW6-F1
#
_cell.length_a   1.000
_cell.length_b   1.000
_cell.length_c   1.000
_cell.angle_alpha   90.00
_cell.angle_beta   90.00
_cell.angle_gamma   90.00
#
_symmetry.space_group_name_H-M   'P 1'
#
loop_
_entity.id
_entity.type
_entity.pdbx_description
1 polymer ?
#
loop_
_entity_poly.entity_id
_entity_poly.type
_entity_poly.pdbx_seq_one_letter_code
_entity_poly.pdbx_strand_id
1 'polypeptide(L)'
;MAEDSSSSQSFLRRYWEGYKEFWGERFSFLDNYSRFIKRDKPLPSWSDSDVEEFIASDPLHGPTLRTAREAVKISAVGGIIGAVSTAGVTWKYSRSLHGTALSLGAGAVFGWTFGQEVANHWLQLYRLDTMAAQVKFMEWWQNKVEGQ
;
A
#
# COMPACT_ATOMS: atom_id res chain seq x y z
N MET A 1 28.05 37.16 10.17
CA MET A 1 27.76 35.82 9.63
C MET A 1 26.86 34.95 10.53
N ALA A 2 26.21 35.50 11.57
CA ALA A 2 25.32 34.73 12.45
C ALA A 2 23.82 34.82 12.07
N GLU A 3 23.42 35.82 11.27
CA GLU A 3 22.01 36.07 10.91
C GLU A 3 21.52 35.16 9.76
N ASP A 4 22.41 34.74 8.86
CA ASP A 4 22.06 33.85 7.73
C ASP A 4 21.77 32.41 8.17
N SER A 5 22.35 31.95 9.28
CA SER A 5 22.11 30.59 9.79
C SER A 5 20.76 30.46 10.49
N SER A 6 20.32 31.47 11.23
CA SER A 6 19.03 31.46 11.93
C SER A 6 17.84 31.59 10.97
N SER A 7 17.97 32.42 9.93
CA SER A 7 16.96 32.57 8.89
C SER A 7 16.79 31.26 8.08
N SER A 8 17.90 30.61 7.72
CA SER A 8 17.91 29.32 7.03
C SER A 8 17.26 28.20 7.84
N GLN A 9 17.55 28.09 9.15
CA GLN A 9 16.90 27.11 10.03
C GLN A 9 15.38 27.33 10.14
N SER A 10 14.94 28.59 10.21
CA SER A 10 13.51 28.93 10.25
C SER A 10 12.76 28.58 8.96
N PHE A 11 13.42 28.75 7.80
CA PHE A 11 12.87 28.38 6.49
C PHE A 11 12.77 26.87 6.30
N LEU A 12 13.83 26.11 6.64
CA LEU A 12 13.82 24.65 6.55
C LEU A 12 12.74 24.03 7.46
N ARG A 13 12.56 24.59 8.66
CA ARG A 13 11.50 24.13 9.57
C ARG A 13 10.11 24.40 9.01
N ARG A 14 9.84 25.60 8.50
CA ARG A 14 8.56 25.93 7.83
C ARG A 14 8.31 25.06 6.60
N TYR A 15 9.35 24.83 5.79
CA TYR A 15 9.25 23.96 4.61
C TYR A 15 8.96 22.51 5.01
N TRP A 16 9.62 22.01 6.06
CA TRP A 16 9.40 20.66 6.58
C TRP A 16 8.03 20.49 7.23
N GLU A 17 7.55 21.50 7.97
CA GLU A 17 6.19 21.54 8.51
C GLU A 17 5.16 21.53 7.38
N GLY A 18 5.32 22.37 6.35
CA GLY A 18 4.47 22.36 5.16
C GLY A 18 4.54 21.05 4.36
N TYR A 19 5.72 20.43 4.25
CA TYR A 19 5.89 19.12 3.64
C TYR A 19 5.15 18.03 4.44
N LYS A 20 5.26 18.05 5.77
CA LYS A 20 4.52 17.12 6.64
C LYS A 20 3.02 17.30 6.51
N GLU A 21 2.51 18.53 6.49
CA GLU A 21 1.09 18.81 6.29
C GLU A 21 0.62 18.32 4.91
N PHE A 22 1.36 18.64 3.86
CA PHE A 22 1.05 18.23 2.49
C PHE A 22 0.93 16.71 2.33
N TRP A 23 1.82 15.96 2.97
CA TRP A 23 1.77 14.49 2.97
C TRP A 23 0.78 13.94 3.99
N GLY A 24 0.60 14.58 5.13
CA GLY A 24 -0.38 14.22 6.15
C GLY A 24 -1.81 14.30 5.60
N GLU A 25 -2.14 15.35 4.87
CA GLU A 25 -3.44 15.50 4.21
C GLU A 25 -3.68 14.40 3.17
N ARG A 26 -2.68 14.10 2.32
CA ARG A 26 -2.78 13.04 1.30
C ARG A 26 -2.86 11.64 1.88
N PHE A 27 -2.26 11.41 3.05
CA PHE A 27 -2.28 10.13 3.74
C PHE A 27 -3.30 10.07 4.87
N SER A 28 -4.21 11.04 4.98
CA SER A 28 -5.28 11.08 5.98
C SER A 28 -6.19 9.84 5.96
N PHE A 29 -6.33 9.17 4.81
CA PHE A 29 -7.05 7.90 4.74
C PHE A 29 -6.49 6.80 5.65
N LEU A 30 -5.20 6.89 6.03
CA LEU A 30 -4.56 5.99 6.98
C LEU A 30 -5.09 6.16 8.40
N ASP A 31 -5.70 7.30 8.74
CA ASP A 31 -6.29 7.51 10.06
C ASP A 31 -7.44 6.53 10.34
N ASN A 32 -8.15 6.09 9.30
CA ASN A 32 -9.15 5.02 9.42
C ASN A 32 -8.54 3.68 9.87
N TYR A 33 -7.27 3.44 9.53
CA TYR A 33 -6.55 2.24 9.93
C TYR A 33 -5.77 2.42 11.24
N SER A 34 -5.67 3.64 11.76
CA SER A 34 -4.89 3.96 12.96
C SER A 34 -5.36 3.15 14.17
N ARG A 35 -6.67 2.87 14.29
CA ARG A 35 -7.26 2.01 15.33
C ARG A 35 -6.68 0.60 15.33
N PHE A 36 -6.29 0.08 14.17
CA PHE A 36 -5.75 -1.27 14.02
C PHE A 36 -4.22 -1.29 14.08
N ILE A 37 -3.56 -0.22 13.62
CA ILE A 37 -2.09 -0.16 13.49
C ILE A 37 -1.43 0.41 14.76
N LYS A 38 -2.01 1.46 15.37
CA LYS A 38 -1.44 2.14 16.56
C LYS A 38 -1.94 1.50 17.86
N ARG A 39 -1.82 0.19 17.97
CA ARG A 39 -2.22 -0.57 19.16
C ARG A 39 -0.99 -0.98 19.98
N ASP A 40 -1.13 -0.99 21.30
CA ASP A 40 -0.08 -1.49 22.21
C ASP A 40 0.20 -2.98 22.01
N LYS A 41 -0.84 -3.75 21.68
CA LYS A 41 -0.74 -5.15 21.25
C LYS A 41 -1.13 -5.26 19.76
N PRO A 42 -0.17 -5.57 18.87
CA PRO A 42 -0.47 -5.73 17.45
C PRO A 42 -1.41 -6.91 17.23
N LEU A 43 -2.31 -6.77 16.25
CA LEU A 43 -3.16 -7.88 15.83
C LEU A 43 -2.28 -8.98 15.20
N PRO A 44 -2.59 -10.27 15.43
CA PRO A 44 -1.91 -11.35 14.72
C PRO A 44 -2.20 -11.25 13.22
N SER A 45 -1.27 -11.77 12.41
CA SER A 45 -1.49 -11.88 10.97
C SER A 45 -2.67 -12.82 10.69
N TRP A 46 -3.61 -12.38 9.87
CA TRP A 46 -4.65 -13.25 9.34
C TRP A 46 -4.11 -14.16 8.24
N SER A 47 -4.78 -15.29 8.05
CA SER A 47 -4.54 -16.25 6.97
C SER A 47 -5.55 -16.09 5.84
N ASP A 48 -5.31 -16.76 4.71
CA ASP A 48 -6.28 -16.78 3.60
C ASP A 48 -7.61 -17.44 4.02
N SER A 49 -7.61 -18.37 4.98
CA SER A 49 -8.86 -18.98 5.47
C SER A 49 -9.69 -17.99 6.28
N ASP A 50 -9.06 -17.09 7.04
CA ASP A 50 -9.79 -16.05 7.77
C ASP A 50 -10.48 -15.06 6.82
N VAL A 51 -9.86 -14.79 5.68
CA VAL A 51 -10.44 -13.95 4.62
C VAL A 51 -11.67 -14.64 4.01
N GLU A 52 -11.57 -15.94 3.69
CA GLU A 52 -12.71 -16.69 3.15
C GLU A 52 -13.85 -16.83 4.17
N GLU A 53 -13.53 -16.98 5.45
CA GLU A 53 -14.53 -16.99 6.53
C GLU A 53 -15.25 -15.65 6.63
N PHE A 54 -14.52 -14.53 6.54
CA PHE A 54 -15.15 -13.21 6.47
C PHE A 54 -16.06 -13.07 5.25
N ILE A 55 -15.59 -13.47 4.06
CA ILE A 55 -16.36 -13.42 2.81
C ILE A 55 -17.63 -14.26 2.91
N ALA A 56 -17.57 -15.40 3.59
CA ALA A 56 -18.74 -16.25 3.85
C ALA A 56 -19.70 -15.62 4.87
N SER A 57 -19.17 -14.88 5.86
CA SER A 57 -19.98 -14.24 6.92
C SER A 57 -20.65 -12.94 6.50
N ASP A 58 -20.01 -12.11 5.67
CA ASP A 58 -20.48 -10.79 5.28
C ASP A 58 -20.83 -10.75 3.77
N PRO A 59 -22.13 -10.81 3.41
CA PRO A 59 -22.56 -10.78 2.02
C PRO A 59 -22.42 -9.40 1.35
N LEU A 60 -22.27 -8.32 2.12
CA LEU A 60 -22.17 -6.95 1.59
C LEU A 60 -20.72 -6.60 1.25
N HIS A 61 -19.79 -6.79 2.20
CA HIS A 61 -18.38 -6.41 2.03
C HIS A 61 -17.50 -7.56 1.54
N GLY A 62 -17.93 -8.81 1.70
CA GLY A 62 -17.18 -10.00 1.29
C GLY A 62 -16.83 -10.01 -0.21
N PRO A 63 -17.80 -9.83 -1.13
CA PRO A 63 -17.51 -9.79 -2.56
C PRO A 63 -16.51 -8.70 -2.93
N THR A 64 -16.66 -7.50 -2.35
CA THR A 64 -15.75 -6.38 -2.57
C THR A 64 -14.34 -6.67 -2.06
N LEU A 65 -14.22 -7.30 -0.88
CA LEU A 65 -12.93 -7.70 -0.34
C LEU A 65 -12.24 -8.73 -1.24
N ARG A 66 -12.99 -9.70 -1.77
CA ARG A 66 -12.48 -10.71 -2.71
C ARG A 66 -11.92 -10.06 -3.97
N THR A 67 -12.66 -9.12 -4.56
CA THR A 67 -12.20 -8.35 -5.73
C THR A 67 -10.96 -7.52 -5.42
N ALA A 68 -10.91 -6.88 -4.25
CA ALA A 68 -9.73 -6.14 -3.81
C ALA A 68 -8.50 -7.06 -3.66
N ARG A 69 -8.67 -8.27 -3.11
CA ARG A 69 -7.61 -9.27 -3.01
C ARG A 69 -7.11 -9.75 -4.36
N GLU A 70 -8.01 -9.95 -5.32
CA GLU A 70 -7.65 -10.29 -6.70
C GLU A 70 -6.87 -9.16 -7.38
N ALA A 71 -7.27 -7.91 -7.17
CA ALA A 71 -6.53 -6.75 -7.67
C ALA A 71 -5.12 -6.67 -7.11
N VAL A 72 -4.93 -6.97 -5.81
CA VAL A 72 -3.59 -7.05 -5.20
C VAL A 72 -2.75 -8.16 -5.84
N LYS A 73 -3.34 -9.32 -6.16
CA LYS A 73 -2.63 -10.41 -6.85
C LYS A 73 -2.16 -9.98 -8.25
N ILE A 74 -3.04 -9.34 -9.02
CA ILE A 74 -2.69 -8.82 -10.36
C ILE A 74 -1.56 -7.78 -10.24
N SER A 75 -1.65 -6.88 -9.26
CA SER A 75 -0.63 -5.86 -9.00
C SER A 75 0.72 -6.47 -8.61
N ALA A 76 0.71 -7.51 -7.76
CA ALA A 76 1.91 -8.24 -7.37
C ALA A 76 2.59 -8.91 -8.57
N VAL A 77 1.82 -9.55 -9.45
CA VAL A 77 2.32 -10.13 -10.70
C VAL A 77 2.91 -9.03 -11.60
N GLY A 78 2.23 -7.90 -11.73
CA GLY A 78 2.74 -6.73 -12.45
C GLY A 78 4.08 -6.27 -11.91
N GLY A 79 4.22 -6.18 -10.58
CA GLY A 79 5.47 -5.84 -9.91
C GLY A 79 6.59 -6.83 -10.20
N ILE A 80 6.33 -8.14 -10.12
CA ILE A 80 7.32 -9.18 -10.44
C ILE A 80 7.77 -9.07 -11.90
N ILE A 81 6.83 -8.93 -12.84
CA ILE A 81 7.12 -8.79 -14.27
C ILE A 81 7.96 -7.52 -14.51
N GLY A 82 7.57 -6.39 -13.93
CA GLY A 82 8.29 -5.13 -14.05
C GLY A 82 9.71 -5.21 -13.47
N ALA A 83 9.87 -5.82 -12.31
CA ALA A 83 11.16 -6.02 -11.65
C ALA A 83 12.10 -6.86 -12.51
N VAL A 84 11.64 -8.05 -12.95
CA VAL A 84 12.46 -9.00 -13.72
C VAL A 84 12.80 -8.46 -15.10
N SER A 85 11.83 -7.85 -15.79
CA SER A 85 12.07 -7.29 -17.13
C SER A 85 13.07 -6.14 -17.08
N THR A 86 12.89 -5.20 -16.15
CA THR A 86 13.78 -4.03 -16.02
C THR A 86 15.18 -4.46 -15.57
N ALA A 87 15.27 -5.35 -14.57
CA ALA A 87 16.55 -5.89 -14.11
C ALA A 87 17.27 -6.71 -15.19
N GLY A 88 16.53 -7.48 -15.99
CA GLY A 88 17.09 -8.26 -17.09
C GLY A 88 17.69 -7.37 -18.18
N VAL A 89 16.99 -6.29 -18.55
CA VAL A 89 17.50 -5.30 -19.51
C VAL A 89 18.74 -4.60 -18.96
N THR A 90 18.71 -4.09 -17.73
CA THR A 90 19.87 -3.41 -17.16
C THR A 90 21.05 -4.34 -16.96
N TRP A 91 20.84 -5.60 -16.56
CA TRP A 91 21.91 -6.59 -16.48
C TRP A 91 22.56 -6.84 -17.85
N LYS A 92 21.74 -7.01 -18.89
CA LYS A 92 22.21 -7.24 -20.27
C LYS A 92 23.11 -6.10 -20.78
N TYR A 93 22.76 -4.85 -20.52
CA TYR A 93 23.48 -3.69 -21.07
C TYR A 93 24.52 -3.07 -20.11
N SER A 94 24.21 -2.98 -18.82
CA SER A 94 25.08 -2.31 -17.84
C SER A 94 26.07 -3.26 -17.17
N ARG A 95 25.72 -4.56 -17.02
CA ARG A 95 26.47 -5.56 -16.24
C ARG A 95 26.92 -5.09 -14.84
N SER A 96 26.25 -4.08 -14.29
CA SER A 96 26.52 -3.50 -12.98
C SER A 96 25.52 -4.01 -11.96
N LEU A 97 26.00 -4.60 -10.87
CA LEU A 97 25.15 -5.12 -9.81
C LEU A 97 24.27 -4.02 -9.16
N HIS A 98 24.86 -2.84 -8.92
CA HIS A 98 24.14 -1.71 -8.33
C HIS A 98 23.04 -1.19 -9.28
N GLY A 99 23.35 -1.07 -10.57
CA GLY A 99 22.38 -0.67 -11.59
C GLY A 99 21.23 -1.65 -11.71
N THR A 100 21.54 -2.95 -11.73
CA THR A 100 20.54 -4.01 -11.77
C THR A 100 19.67 -4.02 -10.52
N ALA A 101 20.24 -3.91 -9.32
CA ALA A 101 19.48 -3.86 -8.07
C ALA A 101 18.52 -2.66 -8.00
N LEU A 102 19.00 -1.46 -8.35
CA LEU A 102 18.15 -0.27 -8.40
C LEU A 102 17.03 -0.40 -9.42
N SER A 103 17.35 -0.93 -10.61
CA SER A 103 16.38 -1.13 -11.67
C SER A 103 15.34 -2.21 -11.36
N LEU A 104 15.71 -3.21 -10.56
CA LEU A 104 14.79 -4.22 -10.04
C LEU A 104 13.75 -3.56 -9.15
N GLY A 105 14.20 -2.75 -8.18
CA GLY A 105 13.31 -2.00 -7.29
C GLY A 105 12.40 -1.04 -8.05
N ALA A 106 12.95 -0.26 -8.98
CA ALA A 106 12.18 0.64 -9.81
C ALA A 106 11.14 -0.11 -10.66
N GLY A 107 11.56 -1.19 -11.34
CA GLY A 107 10.68 -2.05 -12.13
C GLY A 107 9.57 -2.67 -11.29
N ALA A 108 9.86 -3.07 -10.04
CA ALA A 108 8.85 -3.58 -9.12
C ALA A 108 7.77 -2.54 -8.81
N VAL A 109 8.17 -1.31 -8.52
CA VAL A 109 7.25 -0.21 -8.23
C VAL A 109 6.39 0.11 -9.44
N PHE A 110 7.00 0.37 -10.60
CA PHE A 110 6.24 0.71 -11.82
C PHE A 110 5.34 -0.42 -12.29
N GLY A 111 5.83 -1.66 -12.22
CA GLY A 111 5.05 -2.85 -12.55
C GLY A 111 3.85 -3.03 -11.63
N TRP A 112 4.02 -2.77 -10.33
CA TRP A 112 2.92 -2.79 -9.37
C TRP A 112 1.87 -1.73 -9.69
N THR A 113 2.29 -0.49 -9.97
CA THR A 113 1.38 0.61 -10.29
C THR A 113 0.59 0.32 -11.56
N PHE A 114 1.25 -0.20 -12.61
CA PHE A 114 0.57 -0.57 -13.84
C PHE A 114 -0.39 -1.75 -13.62
N GLY A 115 0.02 -2.74 -12.81
CA GLY A 115 -0.85 -3.85 -12.43
C GLY A 115 -2.09 -3.40 -11.65
N GLN A 116 -1.97 -2.38 -10.79
CA GLN A 116 -3.12 -1.74 -10.13
C GLN A 116 -4.07 -1.09 -11.13
N GLU A 117 -3.56 -0.40 -12.15
CA GLU A 117 -4.41 0.22 -13.18
C GLU A 117 -5.15 -0.83 -14.01
N VAL A 118 -4.44 -1.89 -14.44
CA VAL A 118 -5.06 -3.03 -15.14
C VAL A 118 -6.12 -3.68 -14.28
N ALA A 119 -5.84 -3.93 -13.00
CA ALA A 119 -6.82 -4.50 -12.07
C ALA A 119 -8.02 -3.57 -11.88
N ASN A 120 -7.79 -2.27 -11.72
CA ASN A 120 -8.84 -1.27 -11.55
C ASN A 120 -9.81 -1.27 -12.74
N HIS A 121 -9.26 -1.34 -13.95
CA HIS A 121 -10.08 -1.39 -15.17
C HIS A 121 -10.79 -2.74 -15.34
N TRP A 122 -10.09 -3.85 -15.15
CA TRP A 122 -10.60 -5.20 -15.37
C TRP A 122 -11.68 -5.60 -14.36
N LEU A 123 -11.45 -5.31 -13.09
CA LEU A 123 -12.33 -5.66 -11.98
C LEU A 123 -13.27 -4.52 -11.57
N GLN A 124 -13.22 -3.39 -12.29
CA GLN A 124 -14.06 -2.22 -12.06
C GLN A 124 -14.01 -1.71 -10.61
N LEU A 125 -12.81 -1.67 -10.00
CA LEU A 125 -12.64 -1.27 -8.59
C LEU A 125 -13.18 0.13 -8.31
N TYR A 126 -13.18 1.02 -9.30
CA TYR A 126 -13.78 2.36 -9.20
C TYR A 126 -15.28 2.36 -8.86
N ARG A 127 -16.00 1.23 -9.02
CA ARG A 127 -17.41 1.07 -8.62
C ARG A 127 -17.58 0.54 -7.19
N LEU A 128 -16.49 0.11 -6.56
CA LEU A 128 -16.51 -0.62 -5.30
C LEU A 128 -15.83 0.19 -4.20
N ASP A 129 -16.43 0.18 -3.01
CA ASP A 129 -15.80 0.76 -1.82
C ASP A 129 -14.85 -0.26 -1.17
N THR A 130 -13.68 -0.42 -1.79
CA THR A 130 -12.64 -1.35 -1.32
C THR A 130 -12.08 -0.96 0.05
N MET A 131 -12.12 0.33 0.39
CA MET A 131 -11.62 0.85 1.65
C MET A 131 -12.58 0.51 2.80
N ALA A 132 -13.88 0.73 2.63
CA ALA A 132 -14.87 0.32 3.62
C ALA A 132 -14.86 -1.21 3.84
N ALA A 133 -14.76 -2.00 2.77
CA ALA A 133 -14.68 -3.45 2.88
C ALA A 133 -13.43 -3.92 3.67
N GLN A 134 -12.28 -3.27 3.45
CA GLN A 134 -11.06 -3.55 4.21
C GLN A 134 -11.17 -3.16 5.69
N VAL A 135 -11.74 -1.99 6.00
CA VAL A 135 -11.96 -1.58 7.39
C VAL A 135 -12.89 -2.55 8.09
N LYS A 136 -13.98 -2.98 7.43
CA LYS A 136 -14.93 -3.95 7.99
C LYS A 136 -14.30 -5.32 8.23
N PHE A 137 -13.44 -5.78 7.32
CA PHE A 137 -12.64 -6.97 7.55
C PHE A 137 -11.73 -6.84 8.77
N MET A 138 -11.05 -5.69 8.94
CA MET A 138 -10.19 -5.44 10.10
C MET A 138 -10.96 -5.37 11.42
N GLU A 139 -12.17 -4.77 11.41
CA GLU A 139 -13.07 -4.78 12.57
C GLU A 139 -13.51 -6.20 12.94
N TRP A 140 -13.92 -6.99 11.95
CA TRP A 140 -14.30 -8.39 12.16
C TRP A 140 -13.12 -9.21 12.68
N TRP A 141 -11.92 -9.03 12.11
CA TRP A 141 -10.70 -9.73 12.55
C TRP A 141 -10.34 -9.37 13.99
N GLN A 142 -10.47 -8.10 14.35
CA GLN A 142 -10.28 -7.66 15.74
C GLN A 142 -11.24 -8.39 16.68
N ASN A 143 -12.55 -8.40 16.38
CA ASN A 143 -13.54 -9.05 17.23
C ASN A 143 -13.27 -10.56 17.37
N LYS A 144 -12.94 -11.22 16.26
CA LYS A 144 -12.60 -12.65 16.24
C LYS A 144 -11.39 -12.97 17.13
N VAL A 145 -10.33 -12.16 17.07
CA VAL A 145 -9.13 -12.34 17.91
C VAL A 145 -9.41 -12.02 19.38
N GLU A 146 -10.27 -11.04 19.65
CA GLU A 146 -10.67 -10.65 21.01
C GLU A 146 -11.74 -11.58 21.61
N GLY A 147 -12.27 -12.52 20.82
CA GLY A 147 -13.26 -13.51 21.23
C GLY A 147 -14.66 -12.92 21.48
N GLN A 148 -14.99 -11.81 20.80
CA GLN A 148 -16.28 -11.12 20.86
C GLN A 148 -17.18 -11.46 19.67
#